data_AF-A0A947JTQ1-F1
#
_entry.id   AF-A0A947JTQ1-F1
#
_cell.length_a   1.000
_cell.length_b   1.000
_cell.length_c   1.000
_cell.angle_alpha   90.00
_cell.angle_beta   90.00
_cell.angle_gamma   90.00
#
_symmetry.space_group_name_H-M   'P 1'
#
loop_
_entity.id
_entity.type
_entity.pdbx_description
1 polymer ?
#
loop_
_entity_poly.entity_id
_entity_poly.type
_entity_poly.pdbx_seq_one_letter_code
_entity_poly.pdbx_strand_id
1 'polypeptide(L)'
;METTGYCGCSQCCGWERGRWLFLKLDFWNRYTNGGRDYSGRTASGTTPTEPQPGFFSLDSLQRPWMIPTRLILFPWYFLPEKGTIAADTKYYPFGTRMYIPGYGWGVVEDKGGAIKGPDRIDLFFDSHKDAIQWGRRKVAVEIERR
;
A
#
# COMPACT_ATOMS: atom_id res chain seq x y z
N MET A 1 -0.99 11.06 -14.89
CA MET A 1 -1.97 10.70 -13.84
C MET A 1 -1.60 11.45 -12.56
N GLU A 2 -2.57 11.94 -11.83
CA GLU A 2 -2.37 12.48 -10.48
C GLU A 2 -2.25 11.34 -9.47
N THR A 3 -1.19 11.38 -8.68
CA THR A 3 -0.89 10.39 -7.65
C THR A 3 -0.84 11.08 -6.30
N THR A 4 -1.46 10.44 -5.31
CA THR A 4 -1.32 10.77 -3.90
C THR A 4 -0.75 9.57 -3.14
N GLY A 5 -0.32 9.79 -1.90
CA GLY A 5 0.12 8.73 -1.00
C GLY A 5 -0.81 8.61 0.20
N TYR A 6 -1.08 7.38 0.64
CA TYR A 6 -1.84 7.09 1.85
C TYR A 6 -1.17 5.97 2.67
N CYS A 7 -1.50 5.88 3.96
CA CYS A 7 -1.08 4.81 4.86
C CYS A 7 -2.25 4.20 5.60
N GLY A 8 -2.01 3.07 6.29
CA GLY A 8 -2.99 2.43 7.21
C GLY A 8 -3.26 3.18 8.51
N CYS A 9 -2.81 4.43 8.62
CA CYS A 9 -2.93 5.31 9.77
C CYS A 9 -4.35 5.90 9.91
N SER A 10 -4.76 6.30 11.12
CA SER A 10 -6.11 6.85 11.38
C SER A 10 -6.40 8.13 10.59
N GLN A 11 -5.38 8.95 10.34
CA GLN A 11 -5.54 10.21 9.60
C GLN A 11 -5.85 9.99 8.12
N CYS A 12 -5.28 8.96 7.50
CA CYS A 12 -5.55 8.65 6.09
C CYS A 12 -6.81 7.78 5.93
N CYS A 13 -7.02 6.82 6.83
CA CYS A 13 -8.11 5.85 6.72
C CYS A 13 -9.37 6.21 7.50
N GLY A 14 -9.33 7.23 8.35
CA GLY A 14 -10.48 7.73 9.12
C GLY A 14 -10.99 6.78 10.20
N TRP A 15 -10.18 5.82 10.65
CA TRP A 15 -10.56 4.93 11.75
C TRP A 15 -10.25 5.56 13.11
N GLU A 16 -11.04 5.21 14.11
CA GLU A 16 -10.90 5.62 15.50
C GLU A 16 -10.60 4.40 16.37
N ARG A 17 -9.94 4.62 17.52
CA ARG A 17 -9.72 3.53 18.48
C ARG A 17 -11.01 3.27 19.26
N GLY A 18 -11.37 1.99 19.40
CA GLY A 18 -12.53 1.58 20.20
C GLY A 18 -12.43 2.05 21.67
N ARG A 19 -13.59 2.20 22.34
CA ARG A 19 -13.66 2.72 23.72
C ARG A 19 -12.86 1.81 24.66
N TRP A 20 -12.03 2.43 25.53
CA TRP A 20 -11.13 1.71 26.45
C TRP A 20 -11.83 0.68 27.36
N LEU A 21 -13.09 0.94 27.74
CA LEU A 21 -13.91 0.00 28.53
C LEU A 21 -14.12 -1.36 27.83
N PHE A 22 -14.19 -1.38 26.50
CA PHE A 22 -14.40 -2.60 25.71
C PHE A 22 -13.08 -3.28 25.33
N LEU A 23 -11.94 -2.57 25.34
CA LEU A 23 -10.62 -3.16 25.08
C LEU A 23 -10.21 -4.22 26.14
N LYS A 24 -10.77 -4.15 27.36
CA LYS A 24 -10.51 -5.16 28.42
C LYS A 24 -11.33 -6.44 28.27
N LEU A 25 -12.46 -6.39 27.56
CA LEU A 25 -13.41 -7.49 27.47
C LEU A 25 -13.52 -8.06 26.05
N ASP A 26 -13.11 -7.29 25.05
CA ASP A 26 -13.34 -7.61 23.65
C ASP A 26 -12.07 -7.30 22.85
N PHE A 27 -11.29 -8.34 22.59
CA PHE A 27 -10.02 -8.28 21.86
C PHE A 27 -10.20 -7.76 20.42
N TRP A 28 -11.42 -7.90 19.89
CA TRP A 28 -11.79 -7.62 18.50
C TRP A 28 -12.16 -6.15 18.25
N ASN A 29 -12.49 -5.38 19.29
CA ASN A 29 -12.95 -3.99 19.20
C ASN A 29 -11.80 -2.96 19.22
N ARG A 30 -10.75 -3.18 18.42
CA ARG A 30 -9.54 -2.35 18.46
C ARG A 30 -9.69 -1.04 17.70
N TYR A 31 -10.27 -1.09 16.50
CA TYR A 31 -10.42 0.06 15.59
C TYR A 31 -11.78 0.02 14.89
N THR A 32 -12.45 1.17 14.78
CA THR A 32 -13.74 1.32 14.12
C THR A 32 -13.71 2.45 13.09
N ASN A 33 -14.51 2.37 12.04
CA ASN A 33 -14.70 3.44 11.06
C ASN A 33 -16.20 3.64 10.83
N GLY A 34 -16.73 4.83 11.17
CA GLY A 34 -18.16 5.13 11.05
C GLY A 34 -19.07 4.17 11.84
N GLY A 35 -18.60 3.66 12.99
CA GLY A 35 -19.34 2.74 13.85
C GLY A 35 -19.30 1.26 13.44
N ARG A 36 -18.52 0.89 12.40
CA ARG A 36 -18.25 -0.50 12.01
C ARG A 36 -16.81 -0.88 12.30
N ASP A 37 -16.54 -2.17 12.48
CA ASP A 37 -15.18 -2.68 12.71
C ASP A 37 -14.28 -2.38 11.51
N TYR A 38 -13.07 -1.90 11.80
CA TYR A 38 -12.06 -1.60 10.80
C TYR A 38 -10.96 -2.66 10.80
N SER A 39 -10.84 -3.38 9.68
CA SER A 39 -9.89 -4.49 9.53
C SER A 39 -8.51 -4.08 9.00
N GLY A 40 -8.38 -2.89 8.42
CA GLY A 40 -7.14 -2.47 7.74
C GLY A 40 -6.88 -3.14 6.39
N ARG A 41 -7.84 -3.93 5.87
CA ARG A 41 -7.72 -4.60 4.57
C ARG A 41 -8.18 -3.70 3.43
N THR A 42 -7.65 -3.96 2.25
CA THR A 42 -8.05 -3.30 1.00
C THR A 42 -9.48 -3.67 0.61
N ALA A 43 -10.07 -2.93 -0.32
CA ALA A 43 -11.39 -3.25 -0.87
C ALA A 43 -11.45 -4.61 -1.60
N SER A 44 -10.32 -5.17 -2.04
CA SER A 44 -10.23 -6.54 -2.58
C SER A 44 -10.07 -7.62 -1.50
N GLY A 45 -9.82 -7.22 -0.24
CA GLY A 45 -9.64 -8.11 0.90
C GLY A 45 -8.19 -8.47 1.20
N THR A 46 -7.22 -7.93 0.46
CA THR A 46 -5.78 -8.12 0.69
C THR A 46 -5.27 -7.22 1.82
N THR A 47 -4.09 -7.54 2.33
CA THR A 47 -3.36 -6.63 3.23
C THR A 47 -2.57 -5.67 2.35
N PRO A 48 -2.71 -4.36 2.53
CA PRO A 48 -1.98 -3.41 1.70
C PRO A 48 -0.48 -3.47 1.98
N THR A 49 0.34 -3.38 0.93
CA THR A 49 1.81 -3.41 1.03
C THR A 49 2.46 -2.35 0.17
N GLU A 50 3.60 -1.83 0.61
CA GLU A 50 4.47 -0.96 -0.19
C GLU A 50 5.35 -1.83 -1.13
N PRO A 51 5.69 -1.38 -2.36
CA PRO A 51 6.51 -2.17 -3.27
C PRO A 51 7.90 -2.40 -2.70
N GLN A 52 8.29 -3.66 -2.57
CA GLN A 52 9.60 -4.05 -2.07
C GLN A 52 10.46 -4.54 -3.23
N PRO A 53 11.69 -4.01 -3.40
CA PRO A 53 12.57 -4.47 -4.45
C PRO A 53 13.13 -5.85 -4.07
N GLY A 54 13.23 -6.75 -5.05
CA GLY A 54 13.76 -8.09 -4.84
C GLY A 54 15.26 -8.12 -4.53
N PHE A 55 15.82 -9.33 -4.47
CA PHE A 55 17.23 -9.52 -4.10
C PHE A 55 18.22 -8.76 -5.00
N PHE A 56 17.97 -8.67 -6.30
CA PHE A 56 18.80 -7.90 -7.23
C PHE A 56 18.39 -6.43 -7.27
N SER A 57 18.44 -5.77 -6.12
CA SER A 57 18.16 -4.34 -5.96
C SER A 57 19.41 -3.55 -5.63
N LEU A 58 19.32 -2.23 -5.75
CA LEU A 58 20.39 -1.31 -5.36
C LEU A 58 20.83 -1.52 -3.90
N ASP A 59 19.92 -1.95 -3.02
CA ASP A 59 20.23 -2.20 -1.61
C ASP A 59 21.19 -3.39 -1.42
N SER A 60 21.02 -4.47 -2.19
CA SER A 60 21.95 -5.61 -2.17
C SER A 60 23.31 -5.26 -2.77
N LEU A 61 23.38 -4.32 -3.71
CA LEU A 61 24.65 -3.79 -4.22
C LEU A 61 25.38 -2.92 -3.17
N GLN A 62 24.64 -2.16 -2.37
CA GLN A 62 25.21 -1.32 -1.32
C GLN A 62 25.68 -2.10 -0.09
N ARG A 63 25.06 -3.25 0.20
CA ARG A 63 25.35 -4.08 1.39
C ARG A 63 25.64 -5.54 1.04
N PRO A 64 26.69 -5.83 0.24
CA PRO A 64 26.96 -7.18 -0.24
C PRO A 64 27.26 -8.18 0.89
N TRP A 65 27.76 -7.74 2.04
CA TRP A 65 28.01 -8.59 3.20
C TRP A 65 26.74 -9.18 3.83
N MET A 66 25.56 -8.62 3.56
CA MET A 66 24.27 -9.15 4.02
C MET A 66 23.74 -10.29 3.14
N ILE A 67 24.36 -10.55 1.98
CA ILE A 67 23.91 -11.53 1.00
C ILE A 67 23.81 -12.95 1.61
N PRO A 68 24.83 -13.50 2.28
CA PRO A 68 24.74 -14.85 2.86
C PRO A 68 23.58 -14.97 3.87
N THR A 69 23.40 -13.96 4.72
CA THR A 69 22.33 -13.93 5.73
C THR A 69 20.94 -13.85 5.09
N ARG A 70 20.77 -13.02 4.04
CA ARG A 70 19.51 -12.90 3.28
C ARG A 70 19.13 -14.22 2.60
N LEU A 71 20.11 -14.90 1.99
CA LEU A 71 19.89 -16.17 1.31
C LEU A 71 19.49 -17.28 2.28
N ILE A 72 20.08 -17.33 3.48
CA ILE A 72 19.86 -18.41 4.45
C ILE A 72 18.59 -18.19 5.28
N LEU A 73 18.37 -16.98 5.79
CA LEU A 73 17.31 -16.71 6.76
C LEU A 73 16.03 -16.16 6.13
N PHE A 74 16.13 -15.58 4.93
CA PHE A 74 15.07 -14.79 4.31
C PHE A 74 14.87 -15.11 2.82
N PRO A 75 14.77 -16.40 2.43
CA PRO A 75 14.68 -16.80 1.02
C PRO A 75 13.44 -16.23 0.31
N TRP A 76 12.39 -15.91 1.06
CA TRP A 76 11.13 -15.35 0.57
C TRP A 76 11.26 -13.91 0.04
N TYR A 77 12.29 -13.17 0.44
CA TYR A 77 12.58 -11.81 -0.05
C TYR A 77 13.35 -11.80 -1.38
N PHE A 78 13.49 -12.97 -2.00
CA PHE A 78 14.17 -13.06 -3.29
C PHE A 78 13.39 -12.36 -4.40
N LEU A 79 12.06 -12.49 -4.38
CA LEU A 79 11.19 -11.95 -5.40
C LEU A 79 10.74 -10.52 -5.04
N PRO A 80 10.64 -9.61 -6.03
CA PRO A 80 10.06 -8.30 -5.80
C PRO A 80 8.58 -8.43 -5.45
N GLU A 81 8.14 -7.64 -4.50
CA GLU A 81 6.73 -7.54 -4.11
C GLU A 81 6.12 -6.29 -4.76
N LYS A 82 4.89 -6.41 -5.26
CA LYS A 82 4.18 -5.30 -5.87
C LYS A 82 3.41 -4.55 -4.79
N GLY A 83 3.42 -3.23 -4.89
CA GLY A 83 2.66 -2.38 -3.99
C GLY A 83 1.17 -2.40 -4.25
N THR A 84 0.40 -2.00 -3.25
CA THR A 84 -1.04 -1.77 -3.36
C THR A 84 -1.33 -0.38 -3.93
N ILE A 85 -2.31 -0.31 -4.84
CA ILE A 85 -2.81 0.93 -5.43
C ILE A 85 -4.32 1.01 -5.18
N ALA A 86 -4.77 2.19 -4.77
CA ALA A 86 -6.18 2.54 -4.74
C ALA A 86 -6.55 3.32 -6.01
N ALA A 87 -7.59 2.87 -6.73
CA ALA A 87 -8.04 3.50 -7.96
C ALA A 87 -9.57 3.41 -8.12
N ASP A 88 -10.10 4.12 -9.12
CA ASP A 88 -11.49 3.96 -9.51
C ASP A 88 -11.65 2.68 -10.35
N THR A 89 -12.28 1.65 -9.78
CA THR A 89 -12.47 0.35 -10.45
C THR A 89 -13.35 0.39 -11.68
N LYS A 90 -14.09 1.49 -11.92
CA LYS A 90 -14.81 1.67 -13.19
C LYS A 90 -13.85 1.83 -14.38
N TYR A 91 -12.67 2.40 -14.14
CA TYR A 91 -11.64 2.62 -15.16
C TYR A 91 -10.50 1.59 -15.05
N TYR A 92 -10.14 1.20 -13.82
CA TYR A 92 -9.05 0.28 -13.55
C TYR A 92 -9.53 -0.87 -12.66
N PRO A 93 -10.01 -1.97 -13.25
CA PRO A 93 -10.47 -3.14 -12.49
C PRO A 93 -9.39 -3.66 -11.53
N PHE A 94 -9.82 -4.34 -10.46
CA PHE A 94 -8.88 -4.99 -9.55
C PHE A 94 -7.93 -5.94 -10.31
N GLY A 95 -6.67 -5.96 -9.89
CA GLY A 95 -5.62 -6.71 -10.58
C GLY A 95 -4.92 -5.94 -11.71
N THR A 96 -5.40 -4.74 -12.09
CA THR A 96 -4.68 -3.86 -13.02
C THR A 96 -3.31 -3.55 -12.47
N ARG A 97 -2.26 -3.80 -13.25
CA ARG A 97 -0.86 -3.56 -12.85
C ARG A 97 -0.37 -2.26 -13.45
N MET A 98 0.33 -1.48 -12.64
CA MET A 98 0.85 -0.17 -13.03
C MET A 98 2.28 -0.02 -12.54
N TYR A 99 3.12 0.63 -13.35
CA TYR A 99 4.43 1.10 -12.95
C TYR A 99 4.37 2.60 -12.71
N ILE A 100 4.81 3.02 -11.52
CA ILE A 100 4.83 4.41 -11.09
C ILE A 100 6.29 4.82 -10.84
N PRO A 101 6.84 5.75 -11.64
CA PRO A 101 8.20 6.23 -11.47
C PRO A 101 8.43 6.76 -10.05
N GLY A 102 9.44 6.22 -9.36
CA GLY A 102 9.80 6.59 -7.98
C GLY A 102 9.05 5.84 -6.88
N TYR A 103 8.02 5.07 -7.21
CA TYR A 103 7.33 4.17 -6.28
C TYR A 103 7.62 2.70 -6.64
N GLY A 104 7.45 2.33 -7.91
CA GLY A 104 7.70 0.98 -8.40
C GLY A 104 6.46 0.36 -9.04
N TRP A 105 6.45 -0.97 -9.10
CA TRP A 105 5.31 -1.73 -9.60
C TRP A 105 4.24 -1.89 -8.53
N GLY A 106 2.99 -1.64 -8.90
CA GLY A 106 1.85 -1.88 -8.03
C GLY A 106 0.66 -2.51 -8.75
N VAL A 107 -0.32 -2.92 -7.95
CA VAL A 107 -1.56 -3.56 -8.37
C VAL A 107 -2.74 -2.83 -7.77
N VAL A 108 -3.78 -2.60 -8.58
CA VAL A 108 -5.04 -2.05 -8.09
C VAL A 108 -5.74 -3.10 -7.26
N GLU A 109 -5.77 -2.88 -5.95
CA GLU A 109 -6.39 -3.78 -4.96
C GLU A 109 -7.35 -3.04 -4.02
N ASP A 110 -7.31 -1.71 -4.03
CA ASP A 110 -8.09 -0.88 -3.12
C ASP A 110 -8.94 0.16 -3.84
N LYS A 111 -9.91 0.74 -3.13
CA LYS A 111 -10.80 1.80 -3.63
C LYS A 111 -10.95 2.90 -2.60
N GLY A 112 -10.58 4.11 -2.98
CA GLY A 112 -10.84 5.31 -2.19
C GLY A 112 -12.18 5.95 -2.53
N GLY A 113 -12.90 6.43 -1.51
CA GLY A 113 -14.10 7.26 -1.72
C GLY A 113 -13.80 8.56 -2.45
N ALA A 114 -12.62 9.16 -2.19
CA ALA A 114 -12.16 10.39 -2.84
C ALA A 114 -11.45 10.14 -4.19
N ILE A 115 -11.03 8.91 -4.48
CA ILE A 115 -10.26 8.56 -5.67
C ILE A 115 -11.24 8.18 -6.78
N LYS A 116 -11.48 9.11 -7.71
CA LYS A 116 -12.49 9.01 -8.76
C LYS A 116 -11.95 9.47 -10.10
N GLY A 117 -12.43 8.83 -11.16
CA GLY A 117 -12.04 9.14 -12.53
C GLY A 117 -10.76 8.42 -12.99
N PRO A 118 -10.39 8.59 -14.28
CA PRO A 118 -9.24 7.91 -14.87
C PRO A 118 -7.90 8.55 -14.47
N ASP A 119 -7.90 9.82 -14.07
CA ASP A 119 -6.66 10.56 -13.89
C ASP A 119 -6.14 10.61 -12.45
N ARG A 120 -6.74 9.85 -11.51
CA ARG A 120 -6.38 9.90 -10.09
C ARG A 120 -6.22 8.51 -9.49
N ILE A 121 -5.07 8.28 -8.84
CA ILE A 121 -4.77 7.07 -8.06
C ILE A 121 -4.10 7.43 -6.73
N ASP A 122 -4.19 6.53 -5.75
CA ASP A 122 -3.54 6.64 -4.44
C ASP A 122 -2.58 5.46 -4.25
N LEU A 123 -1.38 5.76 -3.76
CA LEU A 123 -0.30 4.77 -3.56
C LEU A 123 -0.17 4.48 -2.07
N PHE A 124 -0.12 3.20 -1.72
CA PHE A 124 0.01 2.80 -0.33
C PHE A 124 1.48 2.89 0.13
N PHE A 125 1.70 3.44 1.31
CA PHE A 125 2.99 3.46 1.98
C PHE A 125 2.87 2.86 3.37
N ASP A 126 3.91 2.15 3.81
CA ASP A 126 3.95 1.53 5.14
C ASP A 126 3.98 2.60 6.25
N SER A 127 4.51 3.78 5.94
CA SER A 127 4.68 4.91 6.87
C SER A 127 3.93 6.16 6.42
N HIS A 128 3.29 6.84 7.38
CA HIS A 128 2.66 8.14 7.14
C HIS A 128 3.64 9.21 6.68
N LYS A 129 4.87 9.15 7.20
CA LYS A 129 5.92 10.08 6.81
C LYS A 129 6.25 9.95 5.32
N ASP A 130 6.30 8.71 4.83
CA ASP A 130 6.67 8.42 3.44
C ASP A 130 5.53 8.80 2.50
N ALA A 131 4.27 8.56 2.90
CA ALA A 131 3.09 9.07 2.20
C ALA A 131 3.09 10.62 2.08
N ILE A 132 3.43 11.34 3.15
CA ILE A 132 3.56 12.81 3.11
C ILE A 132 4.72 13.23 2.21
N GLN A 133 5.86 12.56 2.31
CA GLN A 133 7.04 12.85 1.50
C GLN A 133 6.76 12.60 0.01
N TRP A 134 5.94 11.60 -0.31
CA TRP A 134 5.40 11.44 -1.66
C TRP A 134 4.51 12.61 -2.05
N GLY A 135 3.56 12.98 -1.20
CA GLY A 135 2.67 14.13 -1.43
C GLY A 135 1.77 13.95 -2.66
N ARG A 136 1.23 15.06 -3.18
CA ARG A 136 0.40 15.06 -4.40
C ARG A 136 1.24 15.49 -5.59
N ARG A 137 1.38 14.61 -6.58
CA ARG A 137 2.18 14.88 -7.78
C ARG A 137 1.58 14.25 -9.03
N LYS A 138 1.84 14.86 -10.18
CA LYS A 138 1.51 14.27 -11.49
C LYS A 138 2.71 13.50 -12.01
N VAL A 139 2.51 12.23 -12.31
CA VAL A 139 3.55 11.35 -12.87
C VAL A 139 3.00 10.61 -14.10
N ALA A 140 3.91 10.20 -14.97
CA ALA A 140 3.61 9.34 -16.10
C ALA A 140 3.50 7.89 -15.58
N VAL A 141 2.28 7.39 -15.49
CA VAL A 141 2.01 6.02 -15.04
C VAL A 141 1.93 5.13 -16.26
N GLU A 142 2.69 4.05 -16.24
CA GLU A 142 2.63 3.02 -17.26
C GLU A 142 1.69 1.90 -16.80
N ILE A 143 0.69 1.57 -17.61
CA ILE A 143 -0.33 0.58 -17.28
C ILE A 143 -0.03 -0.67 -18.09
N GLU A 144 0.12 -1.81 -17.42
CA GLU A 144 0.31 -3.11 -18.08
C GLU A 144 -0.97 -3.44 -18.86
N ARG A 145 -0.89 -3.39 -20.18
CA ARG A 145 -1.97 -3.88 -21.06
C ARG A 145 -1.82 -5.39 -21.19
N ARG A 146 -2.86 -6.12 -20.84
CA ARG A 146 -2.99 -7.56 -21.10
C ARG A 146 -3.80 -7.80 -22.35
#